data_AF-A0A3A8K4I4-F1
#
_entry.id   AF-A0A3A8K4I4-F1
#
_cell.length_a   1.000
_cell.length_b   1.000
_cell.length_c   1.000
_cell.angle_alpha   90.00
_cell.angle_beta   90.00
_cell.angle_gamma   90.00
#
_symmetry.space_group_name_H-M   'P 1'
#
loop_
_entity.id
_entity.type
_entity.pdbx_description
1 polymer ?
#
loop_
_entity_poly.entity_id
_entity_poly.type
_entity_poly.pdbx_seq_one_letter_code
_entity_poly.pdbx_strand_id
1 'polypeptide(L)'
;MNRTEATQALELMRRVVAQARDDTALQNWGAIWMLHAFTNGGGFLATDWLWEAGHRGPGPFVLLWGVLLVINFASIFMMKRGQTAGVRSFIEQQIWAIWTTFIGGLVLVALLNLLLGLDRLFVPAVACVLFAMSFASMGALMGRVWYGMAALFALFALGMTRMEAHAFALLGGLWFLVQFGSGLALHRARSRRLAAGGEGPRLV
;
A
#
# COMPACT_ATOMS: atom_id res chain seq x y z
N MET A 1 38.19 -6.78 26.29
CA MET A 1 37.76 -6.26 24.98
C MET A 1 38.66 -5.11 24.62
N ASN A 2 39.48 -5.26 23.59
CA ASN A 2 40.38 -4.20 23.14
C ASN A 2 39.60 -3.17 22.28
N ARG A 3 40.17 -1.97 22.08
CA ARG A 3 39.51 -0.87 21.33
C ARG A 3 39.16 -1.26 19.89
N THR A 4 39.95 -2.14 19.27
CA THR A 4 39.76 -2.62 17.89
C THR A 4 38.58 -3.58 17.80
N GLU A 5 38.45 -4.52 18.73
CA GLU A 5 37.30 -5.44 18.85
C GLU A 5 35.99 -4.68 19.10
N ALA A 6 36.03 -3.67 19.97
CA ALA A 6 34.88 -2.81 20.24
C ALA A 6 34.43 -2.06 18.97
N THR A 7 35.38 -1.58 18.17
CA THR A 7 35.12 -0.86 16.92
C THR A 7 34.55 -1.80 15.85
N GLN A 8 35.12 -3.00 15.70
CA GLN A 8 34.60 -4.02 14.78
C GLN A 8 33.20 -4.48 15.17
N ALA A 9 32.93 -4.72 16.46
CA ALA A 9 31.59 -5.07 16.93
C ALA A 9 30.57 -3.95 16.65
N LEU A 10 30.94 -2.69 16.89
CA LEU A 10 30.11 -1.53 16.53
C LEU A 10 29.86 -1.43 15.03
N GLU A 11 30.86 -1.70 14.20
CA GLU A 11 30.74 -1.65 12.75
C GLU A 11 29.85 -2.78 12.22
N LEU A 12 29.97 -3.98 12.79
CA LEU A 12 29.14 -5.13 12.49
C LEU A 12 27.69 -4.90 12.94
N MET A 13 27.47 -4.36 14.15
CA MET A 13 26.15 -3.92 14.61
C MET A 13 25.57 -2.84 13.72
N ARG A 14 26.36 -1.83 13.30
CA ARG A 14 25.90 -0.79 12.37
C ARG A 14 25.53 -1.37 11.01
N ARG A 15 26.29 -2.32 10.46
CA ARG A 15 25.94 -3.02 9.22
C ARG A 15 24.65 -3.82 9.39
N VAL A 16 24.51 -4.60 10.46
CA VAL A 16 23.30 -5.39 10.74
C VAL A 16 22.08 -4.48 10.90
N VAL A 17 22.18 -3.39 11.66
CA VAL A 17 21.09 -2.40 11.83
C VAL A 17 20.78 -1.69 10.51
N ALA A 18 21.79 -1.31 9.73
CA ALA A 18 21.60 -0.70 8.42
C ALA A 18 20.96 -1.66 7.41
N GLN A 19 21.29 -2.95 7.47
CA GLN A 19 20.76 -4.00 6.60
C GLN A 19 19.35 -4.43 7.04
N ALA A 20 19.04 -4.36 8.33
CA ALA A 20 17.67 -4.51 8.85
C ALA A 20 16.75 -3.35 8.39
N ARG A 21 17.33 -2.17 8.16
CA ARG A 21 16.66 -0.97 7.65
C ARG A 21 16.90 -0.77 6.14
N ASP A 22 17.12 -1.86 5.42
CA ASP A 22 17.44 -1.77 4.01
C ASP A 22 16.20 -1.39 3.17
N ASP A 23 16.08 -0.11 2.88
CA ASP A 23 15.04 0.47 2.01
C ASP A 23 15.09 -0.10 0.58
N THR A 24 16.14 -0.85 0.23
CA THR A 24 16.23 -1.46 -1.11
C THR A 24 15.05 -2.37 -1.42
N ALA A 25 14.53 -3.05 -0.39
CA ALA A 25 13.39 -3.93 -0.51
C ALA A 25 12.12 -3.13 -0.83
N LEU A 26 11.89 -2.00 -0.15
CA LEU A 26 10.79 -1.08 -0.44
C LEU A 26 10.92 -0.47 -1.85
N GLN A 27 12.13 -0.11 -2.27
CA GLN A 27 12.38 0.42 -3.62
C GLN A 27 11.99 -0.56 -4.74
N ASN A 28 12.10 -1.88 -4.51
CA ASN A 28 11.66 -2.91 -5.45
C ASN A 28 10.13 -2.98 -5.61
N TRP A 29 9.36 -2.49 -4.63
CA TRP A 29 7.90 -2.41 -4.73
C TRP A 29 7.41 -1.25 -5.59
N GLY A 30 8.26 -0.27 -5.94
CA GLY A 30 7.82 0.93 -6.65
C GLY A 30 7.07 0.65 -7.95
N ALA A 31 7.56 -0.29 -8.77
CA ALA A 31 6.88 -0.67 -10.02
C ALA A 31 5.56 -1.41 -9.78
N ILE A 32 5.50 -2.28 -8.77
CA ILE A 32 4.28 -2.99 -8.36
C ILE A 32 3.24 -1.98 -7.91
N TRP A 33 3.63 -0.99 -7.11
CA TRP A 33 2.74 0.05 -6.62
C TRP A 33 2.21 0.94 -7.72
N MET A 34 3.03 1.32 -8.70
CA MET A 34 2.55 2.07 -9.87
C MET A 34 1.50 1.26 -10.64
N LEU A 35 1.72 -0.03 -10.88
CA LEU A 35 0.73 -0.90 -11.52
C LEU A 35 -0.55 -1.02 -10.67
N HIS A 36 -0.40 -1.22 -9.37
CA HIS A 36 -1.50 -1.36 -8.43
C HIS A 36 -2.31 -0.07 -8.29
N ALA A 37 -1.71 1.08 -8.52
CA ALA A 37 -2.44 2.34 -8.58
C ALA A 37 -3.48 2.32 -9.70
N PHE A 38 -3.14 1.82 -10.89
CA PHE A 38 -4.08 1.67 -11.99
C PHE A 38 -5.15 0.62 -11.71
N THR A 39 -4.77 -0.57 -11.22
CA THR A 39 -5.75 -1.65 -10.97
C THR A 39 -6.72 -1.28 -9.86
N ASN A 40 -6.22 -0.77 -8.73
CA ASN A 40 -7.06 -0.41 -7.58
C ASN A 40 -7.82 0.88 -7.81
N GLY A 41 -7.19 1.90 -8.42
CA GLY A 41 -7.86 3.14 -8.80
C GLY A 41 -9.00 2.87 -9.79
N GLY A 42 -8.74 2.04 -10.80
CA GLY A 42 -9.76 1.52 -11.72
C GLY A 42 -10.85 0.72 -11.00
N GLY A 43 -10.50 -0.07 -9.99
CA GLY A 43 -11.46 -0.79 -9.15
C GLY A 43 -12.41 0.12 -8.36
N PHE A 44 -11.90 1.21 -7.80
CA PHE A 44 -12.76 2.20 -7.14
C PHE A 44 -13.67 2.93 -8.14
N LEU A 45 -13.15 3.32 -9.31
CA LEU A 45 -13.97 3.92 -10.37
C LEU A 45 -15.03 2.95 -10.89
N ALA A 46 -14.70 1.68 -11.07
CA ALA A 46 -15.65 0.66 -11.45
C ALA A 46 -16.69 0.39 -10.34
N THR A 47 -16.30 0.52 -9.06
CA THR A 47 -17.24 0.45 -7.92
C THR A 47 -18.23 1.61 -7.96
N ASP A 48 -17.76 2.83 -8.24
CA ASP A 48 -18.60 4.02 -8.44
C ASP A 48 -19.58 3.81 -9.60
N TRP A 49 -19.07 3.35 -10.74
CA TRP A 49 -19.89 3.07 -11.92
C TRP A 49 -20.95 1.99 -11.66
N LEU A 50 -20.61 0.88 -11.00
CA LEU A 50 -21.58 -0.16 -10.63
C LEU A 50 -22.68 0.42 -9.72
N TRP A 51 -22.29 1.31 -8.81
CA TRP A 51 -23.22 1.99 -7.91
C TRP A 51 -24.17 2.93 -8.67
N GLU A 52 -23.65 3.72 -9.61
CA GLU A 52 -24.43 4.60 -10.48
C GLU A 52 -25.36 3.81 -11.42
N ALA A 53 -24.91 2.65 -11.91
CA ALA A 53 -25.71 1.73 -12.73
C ALA A 53 -26.82 1.01 -11.94
N GLY A 54 -26.97 1.29 -10.64
CA GLY A 54 -28.04 0.74 -9.80
C GLY A 54 -27.75 -0.65 -9.23
N HIS A 55 -26.53 -1.17 -9.35
CA HIS A 55 -26.16 -2.42 -8.70
C HIS A 55 -26.03 -2.19 -7.18
N ARG A 56 -26.93 -2.83 -6.42
CA ARG A 56 -26.95 -2.79 -4.94
C ARG A 56 -26.56 -4.12 -4.29
N GLY A 57 -26.74 -5.23 -5.00
CA GLY A 57 -26.38 -6.55 -4.48
C GLY A 57 -24.87 -6.79 -4.42
N PRO A 58 -24.37 -7.70 -3.57
CA PRO A 58 -22.94 -7.93 -3.36
C PRO A 58 -22.23 -8.59 -4.54
N GLY A 59 -22.94 -9.33 -5.40
CA GLY A 59 -22.35 -10.15 -6.48
C GLY A 59 -21.41 -9.38 -7.42
N PRO A 60 -21.85 -8.27 -8.04
CA PRO A 60 -20.99 -7.48 -8.93
C PRO A 60 -19.73 -6.95 -8.24
N PHE A 61 -19.84 -6.52 -6.99
CA PHE A 61 -18.69 -6.00 -6.23
C PHE A 61 -17.71 -7.12 -5.84
N VAL A 62 -18.21 -8.28 -5.41
CA VAL A 62 -17.38 -9.46 -5.12
C VAL A 62 -16.64 -9.92 -6.37
N LEU A 63 -17.30 -9.95 -7.52
CA LEU A 63 -16.67 -10.31 -8.78
C LEU A 63 -15.57 -9.32 -9.17
N LEU A 64 -15.88 -8.01 -9.14
CA LEU A 64 -14.93 -6.94 -9.45
C LEU A 64 -13.68 -7.03 -8.58
N TRP A 65 -13.85 -7.02 -7.26
CA TRP A 65 -12.73 -7.02 -6.32
C TRP A 65 -12.02 -8.38 -6.26
N GLY A 66 -12.72 -9.49 -6.47
CA GLY A 66 -12.12 -10.81 -6.61
C GLY A 66 -11.18 -10.91 -7.80
N VAL A 67 -11.61 -10.43 -8.98
CA VAL A 67 -10.77 -10.37 -10.18
C VAL A 67 -9.55 -9.47 -9.96
N LEU A 68 -9.75 -8.27 -9.40
CA LEU A 68 -8.66 -7.35 -9.12
C LEU A 68 -7.66 -7.91 -8.10
N LEU A 69 -8.14 -8.62 -7.08
CA LEU A 69 -7.28 -9.27 -6.11
C LEU A 69 -6.38 -10.33 -6.76
N VAL A 70 -6.95 -11.15 -7.66
CA VAL A 70 -6.18 -12.13 -8.44
C VAL A 70 -5.12 -11.44 -9.31
N ILE A 71 -5.48 -10.35 -10.00
CA ILE A 71 -4.53 -9.56 -10.80
C ILE A 71 -3.41 -8.97 -9.93
N ASN A 72 -3.75 -8.44 -8.75
CA ASN A 72 -2.79 -7.87 -7.82
C ASN A 72 -1.82 -8.94 -7.29
N PHE A 73 -2.31 -10.12 -6.90
CA PHE A 73 -1.44 -11.23 -6.50
C PHE A 73 -0.55 -11.70 -7.65
N ALA A 74 -1.13 -11.96 -8.82
CA ALA A 74 -0.41 -12.43 -9.99
C ALA A 74 0.73 -11.46 -10.35
N SER A 75 0.45 -10.15 -10.38
CA SER A 75 1.46 -9.13 -10.66
C SER A 75 2.57 -9.10 -9.61
N ILE A 76 2.26 -9.21 -8.30
CA ILE A 76 3.29 -9.29 -7.26
C ILE A 76 4.21 -10.50 -7.50
N PHE A 77 3.64 -11.68 -7.71
CA PHE A 77 4.44 -12.90 -7.88
C PHE A 77 5.27 -12.87 -9.18
N MET A 78 4.70 -12.40 -10.28
CA MET A 78 5.41 -12.31 -11.56
C MET A 78 6.56 -11.29 -11.51
N MET A 79 6.31 -10.10 -10.95
CA MET A 79 7.31 -9.03 -10.90
C MET A 79 8.42 -9.30 -9.87
N LYS A 80 8.15 -10.13 -8.86
CA LYS A 80 9.18 -10.58 -7.90
C LYS A 80 9.91 -11.86 -8.31
N ARG A 81 9.46 -12.58 -9.35
CA ARG A 81 9.98 -13.91 -9.75
C ARG A 81 11.50 -13.95 -10.05
N GLY A 82 12.13 -12.81 -10.33
CA GLY A 82 13.58 -12.71 -10.55
C GLY A 82 14.35 -11.89 -9.51
N GLN A 83 13.70 -11.39 -8.46
CA GLN A 83 14.31 -10.46 -7.50
C GLN A 83 14.79 -11.11 -6.20
N THR A 84 14.34 -12.34 -5.90
CA THR A 84 14.58 -12.98 -4.59
C THR A 84 14.57 -14.51 -4.69
N ALA A 85 15.74 -15.13 -4.73
CA ALA A 85 15.93 -16.54 -4.31
C ALA A 85 16.33 -16.62 -2.82
N GLY A 86 15.82 -15.70 -1.97
CA GLY A 86 16.19 -15.58 -0.56
C GLY A 86 15.02 -15.19 0.36
N VAL A 87 15.22 -15.31 1.68
CA VAL A 87 14.25 -15.00 2.74
C VAL A 87 13.74 -13.55 2.61
N ARG A 88 12.41 -13.36 2.69
CA ARG A 88 11.79 -12.02 2.68
C ARG A 88 12.39 -11.14 3.77
N SER A 89 12.83 -9.94 3.41
CA SER A 89 13.33 -8.96 4.38
C SER A 89 12.25 -8.58 5.41
N PHE A 90 12.68 -8.07 6.57
CA PHE A 90 11.76 -7.58 7.61
C PHE A 90 10.75 -6.58 7.04
N ILE A 91 11.24 -5.60 6.27
CA ILE A 91 10.40 -4.59 5.61
C ILE A 91 9.38 -5.22 4.65
N GLU A 92 9.77 -6.21 3.84
CA GLU A 92 8.82 -6.89 2.97
C GLU A 92 7.75 -7.65 3.73
N GLN A 93 8.09 -8.27 4.85
CA GLN A 93 7.12 -8.94 5.70
C GLN A 93 6.13 -7.93 6.29
N GLN A 94 6.60 -6.75 6.70
CA GLN A 94 5.72 -5.69 7.20
C GLN A 94 4.81 -5.12 6.11
N ILE A 95 5.33 -4.88 4.89
CA ILE A 95 4.50 -4.44 3.75
C ILE A 95 3.40 -5.47 3.48
N TRP A 96 3.77 -6.76 3.46
CA TRP A 96 2.83 -7.85 3.28
C TRP A 96 1.77 -7.87 4.38
N ALA A 97 2.17 -7.78 5.64
CA ALA A 97 1.25 -7.80 6.78
C ALA A 97 0.30 -6.60 6.75
N ILE A 98 0.80 -5.38 6.53
CA ILE A 98 -0.04 -4.19 6.41
C ILE A 98 -1.06 -4.36 5.28
N TRP A 99 -0.61 -4.83 4.11
CA TRP A 99 -1.45 -5.02 2.95
C TRP A 99 -2.56 -6.07 3.17
N THR A 100 -2.21 -7.24 3.67
CA THR A 100 -3.20 -8.31 3.93
C THR A 100 -4.16 -7.94 5.05
N THR A 101 -3.68 -7.25 6.10
CA THR A 101 -4.53 -6.83 7.21
C THR A 101 -5.56 -5.80 6.78
N PHE A 102 -5.21 -4.79 5.95
CA PHE A 102 -6.22 -3.83 5.50
C PHE A 102 -7.21 -4.45 4.52
N ILE A 103 -6.78 -5.39 3.66
CA ILE A 103 -7.71 -6.14 2.79
C ILE A 103 -8.68 -6.95 3.64
N GLY A 104 -8.18 -7.66 4.65
CA GLY A 104 -9.02 -8.38 5.60
C GLY A 104 -10.00 -7.45 6.31
N GLY A 105 -9.55 -6.27 6.72
CA GLY A 105 -10.40 -5.21 7.29
C GLY A 105 -11.51 -4.75 6.35
N LEU A 106 -11.20 -4.50 5.07
CA LEU A 106 -12.20 -4.11 4.07
C LEU A 106 -13.23 -5.22 3.81
N VAL A 107 -12.78 -6.49 3.73
CA VAL A 107 -13.68 -7.64 3.60
C VAL A 107 -14.59 -7.75 4.82
N LEU A 108 -14.04 -7.59 6.03
CA LEU A 108 -14.84 -7.63 7.26
C LEU A 108 -15.88 -6.49 7.30
N VAL A 109 -15.50 -5.27 6.90
CA VAL A 109 -16.44 -4.15 6.77
C VAL A 109 -17.55 -4.47 5.77
N ALA A 110 -17.22 -5.06 4.62
CA ALA A 110 -18.22 -5.48 3.64
C ALA A 110 -19.19 -6.51 4.22
N LEU A 111 -18.67 -7.52 4.91
CA LEU A 111 -19.50 -8.54 5.56
C LEU A 111 -20.39 -7.94 6.65
N LEU A 112 -19.86 -7.04 7.48
CA LEU A 112 -20.62 -6.35 8.51
C LEU A 112 -21.75 -5.52 7.90
N ASN A 113 -21.48 -4.76 6.84
CA ASN A 113 -22.50 -3.97 6.15
C ASN A 113 -23.61 -4.86 5.55
N LEU A 114 -23.23 -6.01 4.98
CA LEU A 114 -24.19 -7.00 4.47
C LEU A 114 -25.06 -7.57 5.59
N LEU A 115 -24.47 -7.96 6.73
CA LEU A 115 -25.18 -8.52 7.88
C LEU A 115 -26.09 -7.49 8.56
N LEU A 116 -25.72 -6.21 8.51
CA LEU A 116 -26.55 -5.10 9.01
C LEU A 116 -27.66 -4.68 8.02
N GLY A 117 -27.70 -5.28 6.82
CA GLY A 117 -28.69 -4.94 5.80
C GLY A 117 -28.50 -3.54 5.22
N LEU A 118 -27.27 -3.00 5.23
CA LEU A 118 -27.00 -1.70 4.61
C LEU A 118 -26.98 -1.84 3.10
N ASP A 119 -27.57 -0.86 2.40
CA ASP A 119 -27.62 -0.83 0.93
C ASP A 119 -26.24 -0.68 0.26
N ARG A 120 -25.20 -0.33 1.05
CA ARG A 120 -23.82 -0.13 0.59
C ARG A 120 -22.90 -1.17 1.18
N LEU A 121 -22.36 -2.03 0.34
CA LEU A 121 -21.33 -2.99 0.75
C LEU A 121 -20.07 -2.28 1.27
N PHE A 122 -19.68 -1.19 0.63
CA PHE A 122 -18.52 -0.39 1.03
C PHE A 122 -18.95 1.04 1.33
N VAL A 123 -18.41 1.61 2.41
CA VAL A 123 -18.55 3.03 2.74
C VAL A 123 -17.19 3.69 2.47
N PRO A 124 -17.07 4.59 1.46
CA PRO A 124 -15.78 5.18 1.07
C PRO A 124 -15.01 5.82 2.22
N ALA A 125 -15.73 6.51 3.12
CA ALA A 125 -15.12 7.12 4.31
C ALA A 125 -14.49 6.08 5.25
N VAL A 126 -15.13 4.92 5.43
CA VAL A 126 -14.57 3.82 6.25
C VAL A 126 -13.34 3.22 5.57
N ALA A 127 -13.36 3.08 4.24
CA ALA A 127 -12.19 2.66 3.48
C ALA A 127 -11.02 3.64 3.67
N CYS A 128 -11.28 4.96 3.58
CA CYS A 128 -10.26 5.98 3.87
C CYS A 128 -9.68 5.87 5.28
N VAL A 129 -10.48 5.57 6.30
CA VAL A 129 -9.98 5.36 7.67
C VAL A 129 -9.04 4.15 7.73
N LEU A 130 -9.40 3.03 7.09
CA LEU A 130 -8.53 1.84 7.01
C LEU A 130 -7.23 2.13 6.25
N PHE A 131 -7.30 2.93 5.19
CA PHE A 131 -6.11 3.37 4.45
C PHE A 131 -5.24 4.29 5.29
N ALA A 132 -5.83 5.23 6.02
CA ALA A 132 -5.11 6.10 6.94
C ALA A 132 -4.36 5.27 8.00
N MET A 133 -5.01 4.26 8.60
CA MET A 133 -4.36 3.35 9.55
C MET A 133 -3.23 2.53 8.93
N SER A 134 -3.40 2.08 7.69
CA SER A 134 -2.36 1.35 6.95
C SER A 134 -1.14 2.22 6.70
N PHE A 135 -1.35 3.45 6.21
CA PHE A 135 -0.27 4.40 5.99
C PHE A 135 0.36 4.91 7.29
N ALA A 136 -0.38 5.00 8.39
CA ALA A 136 0.16 5.31 9.70
C ALA A 136 1.09 4.19 10.21
N SER A 137 0.70 2.93 10.00
CA SER A 137 1.56 1.76 10.26
C SER A 137 2.82 1.81 9.40
N MET A 138 2.71 2.20 8.13
CA MET A 138 3.89 2.45 7.29
C MET A 138 4.75 3.60 7.82
N GLY A 139 4.15 4.67 8.37
CA GLY A 139 4.87 5.78 8.97
C GLY A 139 5.73 5.38 10.16
N ALA A 140 5.20 4.50 11.02
CA ALA A 140 5.91 3.99 12.18
C ALA A 140 7.16 3.17 11.79
N LEU A 141 7.11 2.49 10.63
CA LEU A 141 8.17 1.58 10.19
C LEU A 141 9.14 2.22 9.20
N MET A 142 8.65 3.10 8.34
CA MET A 142 9.33 3.53 7.10
C MET A 142 9.52 5.05 7.01
N GLY A 143 9.16 5.80 8.05
CA GLY A 143 9.47 7.22 8.16
C GLY A 143 8.29 8.17 7.94
N ARG A 144 8.54 9.45 8.20
CA ARG A 144 7.50 10.46 8.44
C ARG A 144 6.59 10.76 7.24
N VAL A 145 7.06 10.54 6.02
CA VAL A 145 6.32 10.88 4.79
C VAL A 145 4.98 10.13 4.73
N TRP A 146 4.95 8.90 5.22
CA TRP A 146 3.73 8.09 5.24
C TRP A 146 2.67 8.58 6.23
N TYR A 147 3.07 9.27 7.32
CA TYR A 147 2.10 9.96 8.17
C TYR A 147 1.39 11.10 7.44
N GLY A 148 2.07 11.77 6.50
CA GLY A 148 1.43 12.75 5.61
C GLY A 148 0.33 12.11 4.76
N MET A 149 0.59 10.92 4.21
CA MET A 149 -0.42 10.16 3.45
C MET A 149 -1.57 9.69 4.35
N ALA A 150 -1.26 9.25 5.57
CA ALA A 150 -2.28 8.87 6.55
C ALA A 150 -3.21 10.04 6.90
N ALA A 151 -2.64 11.22 7.17
CA ALA A 151 -3.39 12.44 7.45
C ALA A 151 -4.26 12.84 6.24
N LEU A 152 -3.74 12.72 5.02
CA LEU A 152 -4.48 13.01 3.80
C LEU A 152 -5.72 12.11 3.68
N PHE A 153 -5.58 10.79 3.85
CA PHE A 153 -6.73 9.87 3.84
C PHE A 153 -7.71 10.16 4.97
N ALA A 154 -7.24 10.49 6.17
CA ALA A 154 -8.11 10.84 7.30
C ALA A 154 -8.94 12.12 7.01
N LEU A 155 -8.32 13.14 6.42
CA LEU A 155 -9.03 14.37 6.01
C LEU A 155 -10.05 14.08 4.89
N PHE A 156 -9.69 13.25 3.92
CA PHE A 156 -10.64 12.82 2.89
C PHE A 156 -11.79 12.00 3.45
N ALA A 157 -11.56 11.17 4.47
CA ALA A 157 -12.64 10.45 5.15
C ALA A 157 -13.69 11.42 5.72
N LEU A 158 -13.26 12.52 6.33
CA LEU A 158 -14.15 13.58 6.84
C LEU A 158 -14.85 14.35 5.71
N GLY A 159 -14.15 14.62 4.61
CA GLY A 159 -14.72 15.33 3.45
C GLY A 159 -15.77 14.49 2.70
N MET A 160 -15.52 13.19 2.56
CA MET A 160 -16.38 12.26 1.82
C MET A 160 -17.77 12.11 2.43
N THR A 161 -17.95 12.37 3.72
CA THR A 161 -19.28 12.35 4.35
C THR A 161 -20.20 13.45 3.82
N ARG A 162 -19.68 14.43 3.08
CA ARG A 162 -20.47 15.49 2.44
C ARG A 162 -20.60 15.35 0.91
N MET A 163 -19.89 14.39 0.32
CA MET A 163 -19.81 14.22 -1.14
C MET A 163 -20.15 12.78 -1.54
N GLU A 164 -21.28 12.27 -1.04
CA GLU A 164 -21.65 10.86 -1.20
C GLU A 164 -21.78 10.41 -2.65
N ALA A 165 -22.25 11.31 -3.54
CA ALA A 165 -22.55 10.97 -4.93
C ALA A 165 -21.32 10.53 -5.75
N HIS A 166 -20.12 11.01 -5.40
CA HIS A 166 -18.88 10.73 -6.13
C HIS A 166 -17.77 10.25 -5.21
N ALA A 167 -18.13 9.72 -4.04
CA ALA A 167 -17.17 9.38 -3.01
C ALA A 167 -16.22 8.26 -3.43
N PHE A 168 -16.66 7.28 -4.25
CA PHE A 168 -15.74 6.25 -4.78
C PHE A 168 -14.86 6.78 -5.89
N ALA A 169 -15.34 7.67 -6.75
CA ALA A 169 -14.49 8.33 -7.75
C ALA A 169 -13.38 9.16 -7.09
N LEU A 170 -13.72 9.94 -6.07
CA LEU A 170 -12.74 10.70 -5.27
C LEU A 170 -11.74 9.77 -4.57
N LEU A 171 -12.23 8.65 -4.01
CA LEU A 171 -11.37 7.64 -3.38
C LEU A 171 -10.42 7.01 -4.39
N GLY A 172 -10.91 6.67 -5.58
CA GLY A 172 -10.12 6.11 -6.66
C GLY A 172 -9.04 7.05 -7.13
N GLY A 173 -9.37 8.33 -7.33
CA GLY A 173 -8.41 9.37 -7.69
C GLY A 173 -7.36 9.58 -6.61
N LEU A 174 -7.77 9.69 -5.34
CA LEU A 174 -6.83 9.85 -4.21
C LEU A 174 -5.89 8.65 -4.10
N TRP A 175 -6.45 7.44 -4.12
CA TRP A 175 -5.70 6.20 -4.05
C TRP A 175 -4.70 6.08 -5.19
N PHE A 176 -5.13 6.40 -6.42
CA PHE A 176 -4.25 6.44 -7.58
C PHE A 176 -3.08 7.41 -7.36
N LEU A 177 -3.35 8.65 -6.96
CA LEU A 177 -2.32 9.67 -6.76
C LEU A 177 -1.32 9.27 -5.66
N VAL A 178 -1.81 8.78 -4.52
CA VAL A 178 -0.94 8.39 -3.40
C VAL A 178 -0.12 7.14 -3.78
N GLN A 179 -0.76 6.10 -4.32
CA GLN A 179 -0.08 4.84 -4.63
C GLN A 179 0.88 4.99 -5.81
N PHE A 180 0.47 5.70 -6.88
CA PHE A 180 1.33 5.97 -8.03
C PHE A 180 2.48 6.92 -7.65
N GLY A 181 2.19 8.02 -6.95
CA GLY A 181 3.20 8.99 -6.54
C GLY A 181 4.27 8.36 -5.64
N SER A 182 3.84 7.56 -4.67
CA SER A 182 4.75 6.80 -3.81
C SER A 182 5.53 5.75 -4.61
N GLY A 183 4.86 5.00 -5.48
CA GLY A 183 5.49 4.00 -6.35
C GLY A 183 6.54 4.61 -7.28
N LEU A 184 6.26 5.78 -7.86
CA LEU A 184 7.16 6.53 -8.72
C LEU A 184 8.38 7.04 -7.95
N ALA A 185 8.19 7.57 -6.74
CA ALA A 185 9.29 8.01 -5.88
C ALA A 185 10.23 6.83 -5.55
N LEU A 186 9.67 5.68 -5.17
CA LEU A 186 10.41 4.44 -4.91
C LEU A 186 11.13 3.92 -6.14
N HIS A 187 10.47 3.93 -7.30
CA HIS A 187 11.04 3.49 -8.56
C HIS A 187 12.21 4.39 -9.00
N ARG A 188 12.05 5.72 -8.88
CA ARG A 188 13.14 6.68 -9.17
C ARG A 188 14.33 6.48 -8.23
N ALA A 189 14.08 6.26 -6.94
CA ALA A 189 15.14 5.96 -5.98
C ALA A 189 15.89 4.68 -6.36
N ARG A 190 15.17 3.62 -6.74
CA ARG A 190 15.75 2.38 -7.26
C ARG A 190 16.64 2.62 -8.47
N SER A 191 16.12 3.32 -9.48
CA SER A 191 16.85 3.58 -10.73
C SER A 191 18.12 4.40 -10.49
N ARG A 192 18.07 5.41 -9.61
CA ARG A 192 19.27 6.18 -9.19
C ARG A 192 20.31 5.29 -8.50
N ARG A 193 19.87 4.40 -7.60
CA ARG A 193 20.76 3.46 -6.92
C ARG A 193 21.44 2.48 -7.88
N LEU A 194 20.69 1.93 -8.83
CA LEU A 194 21.24 1.04 -9.85
C LEU A 194 22.23 1.77 -10.77
N ALA A 195 21.92 3.02 -11.17
CA ALA A 195 22.81 3.85 -11.98
C ALA A 195 24.12 4.20 -11.25
N ALA A 196 24.08 4.34 -9.93
CA ALA A 196 25.26 4.59 -9.08
C ALA A 196 26.04 3.31 -8.72
N GLY A 197 25.83 2.18 -9.41
CA GLY A 197 26.57 0.94 -9.17
C GLY A 197 26.16 0.19 -7.90
N GLY A 198 24.98 0.48 -7.33
CA GLY A 198 24.47 -0.17 -6.11
C GLY A 198 24.68 0.64 -4.83
N GLU A 199 25.52 1.67 -4.86
CA GLU A 199 25.68 2.65 -3.78
C GLU A 199 24.87 3.91 -4.10
N GLY A 200 23.62 3.99 -3.63
CA GLY A 200 22.74 5.12 -3.89
C GLY A 200 21.94 5.58 -2.68
N PRO A 201 21.44 6.82 -2.70
CA PRO A 201 20.85 7.45 -1.53
C PRO A 201 19.63 6.65 -1.02
N ARG A 202 19.64 6.37 0.28
CA ARG A 202 18.52 5.80 1.03
C ARG A 202 17.42 6.85 1.13
N LEU A 203 16.16 6.43 1.01
CA LEU A 203 15.03 7.33 1.22
C LEU A 203 14.92 7.56 2.73
N VAL A 204 15.44 8.70 3.18
CA VAL A 204 15.38 9.14 4.59
C VAL A 204 13.96 9.46 5.01
#